data_AF-A0A7J3ENQ5-F1
#
_entry.id   AF-A0A7J3ENQ5-F1
#
_cell.length_a   1.000
_cell.length_b   1.000
_cell.length_c   1.000
_cell.angle_alpha   90.00
_cell.angle_beta   90.00
_cell.angle_gamma   90.00
#
_symmetry.space_group_name_H-M   'P 1'
#
loop_
_entity.id
_entity.type
_entity.pdbx_description
1 polymer ?
#
loop_
_entity_poly.entity_id
_entity_poly.type
_entity_poly.pdbx_seq_one_letter_code
_entity_poly.pdbx_strand_id
1 'polypeptide(L)'
;MTLILANTNTQADLRVTLLVTALGLVAISEEGETICEKFRGEKHERLRELMESRPTEELVALIEKIKERDSDIVSCLDQRLAEAVKSAVPEMKVVIDEPRIEYDAALLAVKCGWVLDEEEYYRNAREVALRLFEEKVRTAVARRDLMIVQAVKLLDDLDKIINMLYSRLVDWYGQHFPELHQYIENPETYAKIIYKIGARKNYNEATISELLREDLASKVLEACSRSLGADLNEVDESK
;
A
#
# COMPACT_ATOMS: atom_id res chain seq x y z
N MET A 1 44.06 24.42 -13.75
CA MET A 1 44.12 25.54 -12.81
C MET A 1 44.26 24.94 -11.42
N THR A 2 45.31 25.34 -10.72
CA THR A 2 46.01 24.68 -9.62
C THR A 2 45.13 24.53 -8.37
N LEU A 3 44.90 23.29 -7.90
CA LEU A 3 44.21 23.03 -6.63
C LEU A 3 45.23 23.05 -5.49
N ILE A 4 44.99 23.97 -4.55
CA ILE A 4 45.79 24.24 -3.36
C ILE A 4 45.50 23.14 -2.33
N LEU A 5 46.53 22.38 -1.97
CA LEU A 5 46.52 21.44 -0.85
C LEU A 5 46.37 22.23 0.47
N ALA A 6 45.21 22.10 1.11
CA ALA A 6 45.05 22.49 2.51
C ALA A 6 45.69 21.40 3.38
N ASN A 7 46.83 21.77 3.98
CA ASN A 7 47.63 20.93 4.85
C ASN A 7 47.03 20.94 6.26
N THR A 8 46.40 19.84 6.69
CA THR A 8 46.20 19.54 8.11
C THR A 8 46.74 18.15 8.40
N ASN A 9 47.87 18.14 9.09
CA ASN A 9 48.61 16.99 9.55
C ASN A 9 47.80 16.23 10.62
N THR A 10 47.29 15.06 10.28
CA THR A 10 46.82 14.02 11.21
C THR A 10 47.09 12.70 10.49
N GLN A 11 47.62 11.69 11.17
CA GLN A 11 47.98 10.38 10.60
C GLN A 11 47.01 9.97 9.48
N ALA A 12 47.54 9.72 8.29
CA ALA A 12 46.76 9.43 7.10
C ALA A 12 46.16 8.01 7.21
N ASP A 13 45.13 7.87 8.04
CA ASP A 13 44.23 6.72 7.98
C ASP A 13 43.58 6.77 6.60
N LEU A 14 43.90 5.79 5.75
CA LEU A 14 43.34 5.65 4.40
C LEU A 14 41.81 5.62 4.48
N ARG A 15 41.19 6.73 4.07
CA ARG A 15 39.73 6.91 4.11
C ARG A 15 39.12 6.65 2.74
N VAL A 16 38.06 5.86 2.72
CA VAL A 16 37.33 5.50 1.50
C VAL A 16 35.89 6.00 1.60
N THR A 17 35.40 6.64 0.53
CA THR A 17 34.02 7.10 0.41
C THR A 17 33.20 6.08 -0.34
N LEU A 18 32.20 5.51 0.32
CA LEU A 18 31.27 4.55 -0.24
C LEU A 18 30.02 5.26 -0.78
N LEU A 19 29.75 5.04 -2.06
CA LEU A 19 28.65 5.62 -2.80
C LEU A 19 27.75 4.52 -3.36
N VAL A 20 26.44 4.73 -3.23
CA VAL A 20 25.41 3.87 -3.82
C VAL A 20 24.88 4.56 -5.07
N THR A 21 24.92 3.85 -6.19
CA THR A 21 24.35 4.33 -7.46
C THR A 21 23.18 3.43 -7.87
N ALA A 22 22.43 3.83 -8.91
CA ALA A 22 21.33 2.99 -9.41
C ALA A 22 21.76 1.62 -9.98
N LEU A 23 23.04 1.45 -10.32
CA LEU A 23 23.55 0.25 -11.01
C LEU A 23 24.51 -0.59 -10.16
N GLY A 24 25.02 -0.04 -9.06
CA GLY A 24 26.04 -0.69 -8.24
C GLY A 24 26.60 0.20 -7.16
N LEU A 25 27.64 -0.30 -6.52
CA LEU A 25 28.37 0.34 -5.43
C LEU A 25 29.74 0.81 -5.95
N VAL A 26 30.13 2.01 -5.52
CA VAL A 26 31.43 2.59 -5.86
C VAL A 26 32.10 3.04 -4.58
N ALA A 27 33.36 2.66 -4.40
CA ALA A 27 34.22 3.12 -3.34
C ALA A 27 35.32 4.00 -3.94
N ILE A 28 35.52 5.19 -3.39
CA ILE A 28 36.52 6.16 -3.87
C ILE A 28 37.51 6.45 -2.75
N SER A 29 38.81 6.21 -2.98
CA SER A 29 39.86 6.60 -2.05
C SER A 29 40.12 8.11 -2.10
N GLU A 30 40.76 8.69 -1.07
CA GLU A 30 41.16 10.11 -1.11
C GLU A 30 42.17 10.42 -2.25
N GLU A 31 42.86 9.41 -2.78
CA GLU A 31 43.76 9.53 -3.94
C GLU A 31 43.00 9.52 -5.29
N GLY A 32 41.68 9.31 -5.26
CA GLY A 32 40.82 9.26 -6.45
C GLY A 32 40.78 7.90 -7.13
N GLU A 33 41.34 6.85 -6.52
CA GLU A 33 41.20 5.49 -7.02
C GLU A 33 39.79 4.96 -6.74
N THR A 34 39.16 4.36 -7.74
CA THR A 34 37.78 3.86 -7.66
C THR A 34 37.74 2.33 -7.70
N ILE A 35 37.07 1.72 -6.73
CA ILE A 35 36.72 0.30 -6.73
C ILE A 35 35.22 0.21 -6.97
N CYS A 36 34.81 -0.57 -7.98
CA CYS A 36 33.42 -0.64 -8.41
C CYS A 36 32.90 -2.07 -8.34
N GLU A 37 31.71 -2.25 -7.75
CA GLU A 37 30.96 -3.51 -7.80
C GLU A 37 29.57 -3.28 -8.38
N LYS A 38 29.29 -3.90 -9.53
CA LYS A 38 27.99 -3.80 -10.19
C LYS A 38 26.99 -4.74 -9.50
N PHE A 39 25.76 -4.27 -9.27
CA PHE A 39 24.71 -5.14 -8.73
C PHE A 39 24.45 -6.33 -9.64
N ARG A 40 24.45 -7.54 -9.05
CA ARG A 40 24.07 -8.79 -9.70
C ARG A 40 22.56 -8.98 -9.55
N GLY A 41 21.93 -9.46 -10.61
CA GLY A 41 20.48 -9.68 -10.66
C GLY A 41 19.69 -8.39 -10.78
N GLU A 42 18.56 -8.33 -10.07
CA GLU A 42 17.62 -7.22 -10.13
C GLU A 42 18.07 -6.04 -9.27
N LYS A 43 18.55 -4.96 -9.92
CA LYS A 43 19.15 -3.78 -9.28
C LYS A 43 18.23 -3.12 -8.23
N HIS A 44 16.93 -3.10 -8.50
CA HIS A 44 15.94 -2.50 -7.61
C HIS A 44 15.78 -3.29 -6.30
N GLU A 45 15.92 -4.62 -6.32
CA GLU A 45 15.92 -5.43 -5.10
C GLU A 45 17.16 -5.16 -4.25
N ARG A 46 18.35 -5.11 -4.87
CA ARG A 46 19.60 -4.80 -4.16
C ARG A 46 19.57 -3.43 -3.50
N LEU A 47 19.06 -2.41 -4.19
CA LEU A 47 18.86 -1.09 -3.59
C LEU A 47 17.88 -1.14 -2.42
N ARG A 48 16.80 -1.93 -2.52
CA ARG A 48 15.85 -2.08 -1.41
C ARG A 48 16.50 -2.73 -0.19
N GLU A 49 17.30 -3.78 -0.39
CA GLU A 49 18.05 -4.45 0.68
C GLU A 49 18.91 -3.43 1.44
N LEU A 50 19.67 -2.59 0.72
CA LEU A 50 20.48 -1.53 1.32
C LEU A 50 19.63 -0.45 2.02
N MET A 51 18.48 -0.07 1.44
CA MET A 51 17.54 0.86 2.07
C MET A 51 16.88 0.29 3.34
N GLU A 52 16.93 -1.02 3.55
CA GLU A 52 16.45 -1.73 4.75
C GLU A 52 17.59 -2.12 5.68
N SER A 53 18.78 -1.53 5.51
CA SER A 53 20.00 -1.82 6.28
C SER A 53 20.48 -3.28 6.16
N ARG A 54 20.09 -4.00 5.10
CA ARG A 54 20.56 -5.37 4.83
C ARG A 54 21.77 -5.34 3.90
N PRO A 55 22.86 -6.03 4.24
CA PRO A 55 24.04 -6.06 3.38
C PRO A 55 23.80 -6.93 2.13
N THR A 56 24.24 -6.44 0.97
CA THR A 56 24.22 -7.21 -0.29
C THR A 56 25.57 -7.92 -0.51
N GLU A 57 25.57 -8.96 -1.36
CA GLU A 57 26.81 -9.68 -1.72
C GLU A 57 27.87 -8.75 -2.31
N GLU A 58 27.45 -7.77 -3.12
CA GLU A 58 28.33 -6.78 -3.73
C GLU A 58 28.92 -5.81 -2.70
N LEU A 59 28.15 -5.48 -1.65
CA LEU A 59 28.66 -4.66 -0.55
C LEU A 59 29.77 -5.39 0.20
N VAL A 60 29.56 -6.68 0.49
CA VAL A 60 30.57 -7.51 1.17
C VAL A 60 31.83 -7.62 0.31
N ALA A 61 31.68 -7.96 -0.97
CA ALA A 61 32.81 -8.06 -1.91
C ALA A 61 33.57 -6.74 -2.05
N LEU A 62 32.87 -5.60 -2.06
CA LEU A 62 33.50 -4.29 -2.12
C LEU A 62 34.29 -3.98 -0.85
N ILE A 63 33.76 -4.29 0.33
CA ILE A 63 34.45 -4.07 1.61
C ILE A 63 35.67 -4.99 1.74
N GLU A 64 35.60 -6.24 1.30
CA GLU A 64 36.75 -7.15 1.29
C GLU A 64 37.90 -6.60 0.44
N LYS A 65 37.60 -6.09 -0.76
CA LYS A 65 38.59 -5.42 -1.63
C LYS A 65 39.17 -4.14 -1.02
N ILE A 66 38.41 -3.43 -0.20
CA ILE A 66 38.88 -2.26 0.55
C ILE A 66 39.83 -2.68 1.68
N LYS A 67 39.51 -3.78 2.40
CA LYS A 67 40.38 -4.32 3.45
C LYS A 67 41.74 -4.77 2.93
N GLU A 68 41.79 -5.38 1.75
CA GLU A 68 43.06 -5.79 1.11
C GLU A 68 44.00 -4.60 0.82
N ARG A 69 43.47 -3.36 0.82
CA ARG A 69 44.21 -2.12 0.55
C ARG A 69 44.50 -1.29 1.80
N ASP A 70 44.43 -1.89 3.00
CA ASP A 70 44.83 -1.27 4.27
C ASP A 70 44.09 0.05 4.60
N SER A 71 42.79 0.09 4.25
CA SER A 71 41.92 1.24 4.55
C SER A 71 41.11 1.01 5.81
N ASP A 72 41.37 1.82 6.84
CA ASP A 72 40.79 1.66 8.18
C ASP A 72 39.41 2.33 8.34
N ILE A 73 39.05 3.27 7.46
CA ILE A 73 37.84 4.10 7.63
C ILE A 73 36.99 4.13 6.37
N VAL A 74 35.74 3.67 6.49
CA VAL A 74 34.71 3.81 5.45
C VAL A 74 33.79 4.98 5.78
N SER A 75 33.65 5.91 4.86
CA SER A 75 32.70 7.01 4.94
C SER A 75 31.49 6.76 4.05
N CYS A 76 30.30 7.07 4.55
CA CYS A 76 29.06 6.95 3.80
C CYS A 76 28.09 8.09 4.13
N LEU A 77 27.18 8.36 3.21
CA LEU A 77 26.18 9.43 3.36
C LEU A 77 24.99 9.04 4.24
N ASP A 78 24.54 7.78 4.15
CA ASP A 78 23.31 7.32 4.76
C ASP A 78 23.59 6.46 6.00
N GLN A 79 22.87 6.73 7.10
CA GLN A 79 22.90 5.90 8.31
C GLN A 79 22.55 4.44 8.02
N ARG A 80 21.61 4.18 7.11
CA ARG A 80 21.20 2.80 6.77
C ARG A 80 22.30 2.04 6.06
N LEU A 81 23.02 2.72 5.18
CA LEU A 81 24.20 2.14 4.55
C LEU A 81 25.29 1.89 5.59
N ALA A 82 25.46 2.80 6.55
CA ALA A 82 26.40 2.59 7.65
C ALA A 82 26.04 1.36 8.50
N GLU A 83 24.75 1.16 8.78
CA GLU A 83 24.23 -0.03 9.48
C GLU A 83 24.43 -1.31 8.66
N ALA A 84 24.17 -1.27 7.35
CA ALA A 84 24.41 -2.40 6.45
C ALA A 84 25.90 -2.80 6.42
N VAL A 85 26.81 -1.81 6.35
CA VAL A 85 28.27 -2.04 6.41
C VAL A 85 28.68 -2.64 7.76
N LYS A 86 28.18 -2.10 8.88
CA LYS A 86 28.45 -2.65 10.22
C LYS A 86 27.92 -4.08 10.39
N SER A 87 26.76 -4.37 9.80
CA SER A 87 26.18 -5.72 9.80
C SER A 87 26.99 -6.69 8.95
N ALA A 88 27.57 -6.24 7.83
CA ALA A 88 28.44 -7.05 6.99
C ALA A 88 29.80 -7.31 7.66
N VAL A 89 30.40 -6.25 8.22
CA VAL A 89 31.75 -6.27 8.79
C VAL A 89 31.79 -5.41 10.06
N PRO A 90 31.62 -6.02 11.25
CA PRO A 90 31.57 -5.29 12.52
C PRO A 90 32.88 -4.57 12.89
N GLU A 91 34.01 -5.06 12.36
CA GLU A 91 35.35 -4.56 12.64
C GLU A 91 35.69 -3.24 11.93
N MET A 92 34.92 -2.86 10.91
CA MET A 92 35.22 -1.69 10.08
C MET A 92 34.73 -0.40 10.75
N LYS A 93 35.60 0.62 10.81
CA LYS A 93 35.22 1.93 11.35
C LYS A 93 34.42 2.70 10.30
N VAL A 94 33.10 2.81 10.52
CA VAL A 94 32.19 3.52 9.62
C VAL A 94 31.87 4.92 10.16
N VAL A 95 32.06 5.94 9.33
CA VAL A 95 31.78 7.35 9.63
C VAL A 95 30.70 7.86 8.68
N ILE A 96 29.68 8.52 9.20
CA ILE A 96 28.70 9.22 8.36
C ILE A 96 29.26 10.60 8.08
N ASP A 97 29.54 10.91 6.81
CA ASP A 97 30.14 12.19 6.41
C ASP A 97 29.75 12.52 4.97
N GLU A 98 29.79 13.80 4.63
CA GLU A 98 29.63 14.22 3.25
C GLU A 98 30.86 13.82 2.43
N PRO A 99 30.67 13.40 1.17
CA PRO A 99 31.75 13.05 0.28
C PRO A 99 32.60 14.30 0.05
N ARG A 100 33.88 14.19 0.41
CA ARG A 100 34.87 15.26 0.22
C ARG A 100 35.21 15.52 -1.25
N ILE A 101 34.78 14.62 -2.12
CA ILE A 101 35.04 14.63 -3.56
C ILE A 101 33.70 14.78 -4.26
N GLU A 102 33.59 15.79 -5.14
CA GLU A 102 32.43 15.91 -6.02
C GLU A 102 32.42 14.75 -7.01
N TYR A 103 31.27 14.07 -7.10
CA TYR A 103 31.13 12.86 -7.91
C TYR A 103 29.88 12.94 -8.78
N ASP A 104 30.00 12.42 -9.99
CA ASP A 104 28.86 12.21 -10.88
C ASP A 104 28.65 10.70 -11.03
N ALA A 105 27.46 10.23 -10.64
CA ALA A 105 27.14 8.81 -10.65
C ALA A 105 27.09 8.22 -12.07
N ALA A 106 26.72 9.01 -13.09
CA ALA A 106 26.74 8.60 -14.49
C ALA A 106 28.19 8.48 -14.99
N LEU A 107 29.04 9.47 -14.70
CA LEU A 107 30.45 9.43 -15.06
C LEU A 107 31.19 8.27 -14.39
N LEU A 108 30.90 8.01 -13.11
CA LEU A 108 31.43 6.85 -12.40
C LEU A 108 31.00 5.54 -13.06
N ALA A 109 29.73 5.41 -13.44
CA ALA A 109 29.24 4.20 -14.11
C ALA A 109 29.93 3.94 -15.46
N VAL A 110 30.21 5.00 -16.24
CA VAL A 110 31.00 4.91 -17.48
C VAL A 110 32.45 4.50 -17.16
N LYS A 111 33.09 5.13 -16.17
CA LYS A 111 34.46 4.80 -15.74
C LYS A 111 34.60 3.35 -15.25
N CYS A 112 33.60 2.85 -14.54
CA CYS A 112 33.54 1.46 -14.07
C CYS A 112 33.17 0.47 -15.19
N GLY A 113 32.90 0.93 -16.42
CA GLY A 113 32.55 0.10 -17.57
C GLY A 113 31.17 -0.56 -17.46
N TRP A 114 30.25 0.01 -16.66
CA TRP A 114 28.92 -0.57 -16.46
C TRP A 114 27.94 -0.25 -17.58
N VAL A 115 28.19 0.87 -18.27
CA VAL A 115 27.41 1.46 -19.37
C VAL A 115 28.37 2.10 -20.38
N LEU A 116 27.91 2.32 -21.60
CA LEU A 116 28.70 2.94 -22.67
C LEU A 116 28.75 4.47 -22.58
N ASP A 117 27.64 5.08 -22.16
CA ASP A 117 27.48 6.52 -22.06
C ASP A 117 26.59 6.92 -20.87
N GLU A 118 26.56 8.22 -20.57
CA GLU A 118 25.76 8.79 -19.48
C GLU A 118 24.25 8.66 -19.75
N GLU A 119 23.81 8.72 -21.02
CA GLU A 119 22.39 8.58 -21.35
C GLU A 119 21.85 7.19 -21.01
N GLU A 120 22.63 6.15 -21.28
CA GLU A 120 22.34 4.77 -20.91
C GLU A 120 22.25 4.61 -19.39
N TYR A 121 23.12 5.29 -18.63
CA TYR A 121 23.01 5.34 -17.18
C TYR A 121 21.66 5.92 -16.75
N TYR A 122 21.29 7.11 -17.24
CA TYR A 122 20.04 7.77 -16.85
C TYR A 122 18.80 6.96 -17.24
N ARG A 123 18.81 6.30 -18.40
CA ARG A 123 17.73 5.37 -18.79
C ARG A 123 17.59 4.23 -17.80
N ASN A 124 18.69 3.56 -17.47
CA ASN A 124 18.67 2.44 -16.52
C ASN A 124 18.29 2.91 -15.11
N ALA A 125 18.82 4.04 -14.66
CA ALA A 125 18.51 4.62 -13.35
C ALA A 125 17.02 4.97 -13.23
N ARG A 126 16.43 5.51 -14.30
CA ARG A 126 14.99 5.77 -14.37
C ARG A 126 14.17 4.48 -14.27
N GLU A 127 14.57 3.42 -14.97
CA GLU A 127 13.87 2.13 -14.90
C GLU A 127 13.90 1.56 -13.48
N VAL A 128 15.06 1.55 -12.85
CA VAL A 128 15.25 1.07 -11.47
C VAL A 128 14.41 1.89 -10.49
N ALA A 129 14.40 3.22 -10.63
CA ALA A 129 13.59 4.10 -9.80
C ALA A 129 12.09 3.84 -9.97
N LEU A 130 11.63 3.58 -11.21
CA LEU A 130 10.24 3.26 -11.48
C LEU A 130 9.82 1.95 -10.82
N ARG A 131 10.63 0.89 -10.92
CA ARG A 131 10.36 -0.40 -10.27
C ARG A 131 10.28 -0.26 -8.74
N LEU A 132 11.24 0.45 -8.14
CA LEU A 132 11.23 0.74 -6.69
C LEU A 132 9.97 1.49 -6.27
N PHE A 133 9.50 2.43 -7.08
CA PHE A 133 8.28 3.19 -6.81
C PHE A 133 7.04 2.31 -6.92
N GLU A 134 6.89 1.53 -7.98
CA GLU A 134 5.77 0.61 -8.19
C GLU A 134 5.61 -0.37 -7.02
N GLU A 135 6.71 -0.93 -6.52
CA GLU A 135 6.68 -1.83 -5.38
C GLU A 135 6.29 -1.14 -4.09
N LYS A 136 6.85 0.05 -3.81
CA LYS A 136 6.45 0.84 -2.62
C LYS A 136 4.96 1.16 -2.65
N VAL A 137 4.42 1.53 -3.82
CA VAL A 137 2.98 1.76 -3.99
C VAL A 137 2.21 0.46 -3.75
N ARG A 138 2.63 -0.65 -4.34
CA ARG A 138 1.98 -1.96 -4.15
C ARG A 138 1.97 -2.37 -2.67
N THR A 139 3.08 -2.22 -1.95
CA THR A 139 3.17 -2.53 -0.52
C THR A 139 2.30 -1.59 0.33
N ALA A 140 2.22 -0.30 -0.03
CA ALA A 140 1.36 0.65 0.66
C ALA A 140 -0.13 0.30 0.49
N VAL A 141 -0.55 -0.08 -0.72
CA VAL A 141 -1.93 -0.49 -1.02
C VAL A 141 -2.26 -1.85 -0.39
N ALA A 142 -1.30 -2.78 -0.34
CA ALA A 142 -1.48 -4.09 0.28
C ALA A 142 -1.57 -4.06 1.82
N ARG A 143 -1.44 -2.89 2.46
CA ARG A 143 -1.63 -2.76 3.91
C ARG A 143 -3.08 -3.11 4.24
N ARG A 144 -3.26 -4.30 4.82
CA ARG A 144 -4.54 -4.88 5.23
C ARG A 144 -5.44 -3.90 6.00
N ASP A 145 -4.84 -3.03 6.81
CA ASP A 145 -5.56 -2.03 7.60
C ASP A 145 -6.37 -1.05 6.74
N LEU A 146 -5.88 -0.70 5.54
CA LEU A 146 -6.63 0.16 4.62
C LEU A 146 -7.86 -0.56 4.07
N MET A 147 -7.73 -1.84 3.70
CA MET A 147 -8.87 -2.63 3.20
C MET A 147 -9.91 -2.89 4.28
N ILE A 148 -9.49 -3.15 5.52
CA ILE A 148 -10.40 -3.35 6.66
C ILE A 148 -11.18 -2.06 6.92
N VAL A 149 -10.51 -0.91 6.98
CA VAL A 149 -11.19 0.38 7.20
C VAL A 149 -12.21 0.67 6.09
N GLN A 150 -11.91 0.35 4.84
CA GLN A 150 -12.87 0.52 3.75
C GLN A 150 -14.04 -0.45 3.85
N ALA A 151 -13.82 -1.70 4.26
CA ALA A 151 -14.89 -2.68 4.46
C ALA A 151 -15.86 -2.25 5.58
N VAL A 152 -15.35 -1.70 6.69
CA VAL A 152 -16.18 -1.17 7.78
C VAL A 152 -17.01 0.02 7.30
N LYS A 153 -16.41 0.97 6.57
CA LYS A 153 -17.15 2.10 5.98
C LYS A 153 -18.25 1.64 5.02
N LEU A 154 -17.95 0.63 4.19
CA LEU A 154 -18.93 0.06 3.28
C LEU A 154 -20.10 -0.55 4.04
N LEU A 155 -19.86 -1.25 5.15
CA LEU A 155 -20.91 -1.78 6.00
C LEU A 155 -21.81 -0.66 6.54
N ASP A 156 -21.22 0.41 7.09
CA ASP A 156 -21.98 1.57 7.58
C ASP A 156 -22.81 2.23 6.47
N ASP A 157 -22.27 2.29 5.25
CA ASP A 157 -22.98 2.86 4.10
C ASP A 157 -24.09 1.95 3.59
N LEU A 158 -23.91 0.62 3.62
CA LEU A 158 -24.98 -0.34 3.34
C LEU A 158 -26.13 -0.19 4.33
N ASP A 159 -25.85 0.00 5.63
CA ASP A 159 -26.89 0.21 6.63
C ASP A 159 -27.70 1.49 6.36
N LYS A 160 -27.04 2.58 5.94
CA LYS A 160 -27.75 3.81 5.51
C LYS A 160 -28.61 3.58 4.27
N ILE A 161 -28.09 2.85 3.28
CA ILE A 161 -28.81 2.54 2.05
C ILE A 161 -30.04 1.66 2.36
N ILE A 162 -29.88 0.63 3.19
CA ILE A 162 -30.98 -0.24 3.62
C ILE A 162 -32.09 0.59 4.28
N ASN A 163 -31.74 1.49 5.18
CA ASN A 163 -32.72 2.36 5.85
C ASN A 163 -33.42 3.31 4.88
N MET A 164 -32.68 3.91 3.94
CA MET A 164 -33.25 4.77 2.91
C MET A 164 -34.22 4.01 2.00
N LEU A 165 -33.83 2.81 1.55
CA LEU A 165 -34.68 1.94 0.73
C LEU A 165 -35.89 1.46 1.51
N TYR A 166 -35.74 1.18 2.80
CA TYR A 166 -36.85 0.81 3.68
C TYR A 166 -37.87 1.92 3.80
N SER A 167 -37.46 3.17 4.08
CA SER A 167 -38.38 4.31 4.09
C SER A 167 -39.10 4.46 2.76
N ARG A 168 -38.38 4.29 1.64
CA ARG A 168 -38.99 4.36 0.31
C ARG A 168 -39.99 3.23 0.05
N LEU A 169 -39.71 2.04 0.54
CA LEU A 169 -40.58 0.87 0.44
C LEU A 169 -41.84 1.05 1.28
N VAL A 170 -41.72 1.59 2.49
CA VAL A 170 -42.83 1.95 3.37
C VAL A 170 -43.71 3.02 2.72
N ASP A 171 -43.13 4.05 2.10
CA ASP A 171 -43.90 5.07 1.39
C ASP A 171 -44.66 4.50 0.19
N TRP A 172 -44.01 3.65 -0.61
CA TRP A 172 -44.62 3.05 -1.80
C TRP A 172 -45.72 2.06 -1.42
N TYR A 173 -45.39 1.06 -0.58
CA TYR A 173 -46.35 0.03 -0.19
C TYR A 173 -47.40 0.56 0.79
N GLY A 174 -47.10 1.62 1.54
CA GLY A 174 -48.05 2.31 2.41
C GLY A 174 -49.21 2.96 1.64
N GLN A 175 -49.07 3.21 0.32
CA GLN A 175 -50.21 3.59 -0.52
C GLN A 175 -51.25 2.45 -0.60
N HIS A 176 -50.77 1.21 -0.53
CA HIS A 176 -51.60 0.01 -0.56
C HIS A 176 -52.01 -0.49 0.82
N PHE A 177 -51.07 -0.55 1.78
CA PHE A 177 -51.35 -1.02 3.13
C PHE A 177 -50.65 -0.13 4.18
N PRO A 178 -51.21 1.06 4.46
CA PRO A 178 -50.57 2.05 5.33
C PRO A 178 -50.39 1.58 6.77
N GLU A 179 -51.26 0.69 7.27
CA GLU A 179 -51.23 0.21 8.65
C GLU A 179 -50.11 -0.81 8.91
N LEU A 180 -49.55 -1.44 7.88
CA LEU A 180 -48.52 -2.50 8.04
C LEU A 180 -47.27 -2.02 8.78
N HIS A 181 -46.83 -0.78 8.51
CA HIS A 181 -45.62 -0.22 9.10
C HIS A 181 -45.73 -0.03 10.62
N GLN A 182 -46.95 0.10 11.17
CA GLN A 182 -47.16 0.24 12.61
C GLN A 182 -46.83 -1.04 13.39
N TYR A 183 -46.83 -2.19 12.71
CA TYR A 183 -46.58 -3.49 13.31
C TYR A 183 -45.20 -4.04 13.01
N ILE A 184 -44.58 -3.61 11.89
CA ILE A 184 -43.33 -4.17 11.38
C ILE A 184 -42.27 -3.08 11.21
N GLU A 185 -41.38 -3.00 12.20
CA GLU A 185 -40.26 -2.04 12.22
C GLU A 185 -39.00 -2.58 11.51
N ASN A 186 -38.85 -3.91 11.40
CA ASN A 186 -37.67 -4.51 10.79
C ASN A 186 -37.73 -4.42 9.25
N PRO A 187 -36.74 -3.80 8.59
CA PRO A 187 -36.72 -3.66 7.12
C PRO A 187 -36.80 -4.97 6.35
N GLU A 188 -36.09 -6.01 6.81
CA GLU A 188 -36.04 -7.32 6.15
C GLU A 188 -37.38 -8.02 6.23
N THR A 189 -38.01 -8.04 7.41
CA THR A 189 -39.34 -8.62 7.61
C THR A 189 -40.39 -7.91 6.76
N TYR A 190 -40.36 -6.57 6.72
CA TYR A 190 -41.30 -5.78 5.92
C TYR A 190 -41.16 -6.10 4.42
N ALA A 191 -39.93 -6.13 3.90
CA ALA A 191 -39.66 -6.47 2.51
C ALA A 191 -40.07 -7.91 2.18
N LYS A 192 -39.85 -8.88 3.07
CA LYS A 192 -40.27 -10.28 2.90
C LYS A 192 -41.78 -10.43 2.81
N ILE A 193 -42.54 -9.69 3.61
CA ILE A 193 -44.01 -9.68 3.57
C ILE A 193 -44.50 -9.20 2.22
N ILE A 194 -43.98 -8.06 1.75
CA ILE A 194 -44.34 -7.49 0.44
C ILE A 194 -43.99 -8.46 -0.68
N TYR A 195 -42.79 -9.04 -0.66
CA TYR A 195 -42.33 -9.95 -1.71
C TYR A 195 -43.12 -11.27 -1.77
N LYS A 196 -43.42 -11.86 -0.60
CA LYS A 196 -44.14 -13.15 -0.53
C LYS A 196 -45.64 -13.00 -0.76
N ILE A 197 -46.29 -12.04 -0.11
CA ILE A 197 -47.74 -11.94 -0.06
C ILE A 197 -48.26 -10.99 -1.15
N GLY A 198 -47.59 -9.85 -1.36
CA GLY A 198 -47.99 -8.86 -2.35
C GLY A 198 -49.30 -8.15 -1.96
N ALA A 199 -50.35 -8.35 -2.74
CA ALA A 199 -51.64 -7.69 -2.54
C ALA A 199 -52.36 -8.11 -1.24
N ARG A 200 -53.08 -7.18 -0.61
CA ARG A 200 -53.91 -7.40 0.61
C ARG A 200 -54.85 -8.59 0.50
N LYS A 201 -55.41 -8.86 -0.69
CA LYS A 201 -56.30 -10.01 -0.94
C LYS A 201 -55.65 -11.38 -0.67
N ASN A 202 -54.32 -11.44 -0.70
CA ASN A 202 -53.56 -12.66 -0.45
C ASN A 202 -53.22 -12.85 1.03
N TYR A 203 -53.49 -11.87 1.90
CA TYR A 203 -53.21 -11.99 3.33
C TYR A 203 -54.20 -12.95 3.99
N ASN A 204 -53.66 -14.04 4.50
CA ASN A 204 -54.38 -15.02 5.31
C ASN A 204 -53.46 -15.60 6.38
N GLU A 205 -54.05 -16.32 7.33
CA GLU A 205 -53.34 -16.90 8.48
C GLU A 205 -52.16 -17.79 8.05
N ALA A 206 -52.30 -18.60 6.99
CA ALA A 206 -51.23 -19.46 6.50
C ALA A 206 -50.05 -18.65 5.93
N THR A 207 -50.32 -17.62 5.11
CA THR A 207 -49.27 -16.81 4.48
C THR A 207 -48.51 -15.92 5.46
N ILE A 208 -49.19 -15.36 6.48
CA ILE A 208 -48.57 -14.43 7.41
C ILE A 208 -47.87 -15.14 8.58
N SER A 209 -48.36 -16.31 8.99
CA SER A 209 -47.74 -17.11 10.07
C SER A 209 -46.38 -17.71 9.68
N GLU A 210 -46.09 -17.84 8.39
CA GLU A 210 -44.74 -18.16 7.90
C GLU A 210 -43.71 -17.04 8.13
N LEU A 211 -44.18 -15.80 8.34
CA LEU A 211 -43.35 -14.59 8.37
C LEU A 211 -43.34 -13.91 9.73
N LEU A 212 -44.42 -14.06 10.50
CA LEU A 212 -44.63 -13.39 11.77
C LEU A 212 -45.09 -14.38 12.85
N ARG A 213 -44.81 -14.02 14.10
CA ARG A 213 -45.41 -14.69 15.25
C ARG A 213 -46.92 -14.47 15.27
N GLU A 214 -47.65 -15.42 15.83
CA GLU A 214 -49.12 -15.46 15.91
C GLU A 214 -49.74 -14.17 16.49
N ASP A 215 -49.09 -13.56 17.49
CA ASP A 215 -49.54 -12.32 18.12
C ASP A 215 -49.46 -11.08 17.22
N LEU A 216 -48.48 -11.03 16.32
CA LEU A 216 -48.35 -9.96 15.32
C LEU A 216 -49.17 -10.27 14.07
N ALA A 217 -49.19 -11.54 13.65
CA ALA A 217 -49.98 -12.02 12.52
C ALA A 217 -51.47 -11.67 12.65
N SER A 218 -52.06 -11.96 13.80
CA SER A 218 -53.47 -11.65 14.09
C SER A 218 -53.76 -10.15 14.00
N LYS A 219 -52.89 -9.30 14.56
CA LYS A 219 -53.02 -7.82 14.48
C LYS A 219 -52.91 -7.31 13.04
N VAL A 220 -51.96 -7.85 12.26
CA VAL A 220 -51.79 -7.48 10.85
C VAL A 220 -53.01 -7.90 10.02
N LEU A 221 -53.59 -9.07 10.27
CA LEU A 221 -54.80 -9.51 9.58
C LEU A 221 -56.03 -8.65 9.94
N GLU A 222 -56.18 -8.28 11.21
CA GLU A 222 -57.22 -7.35 11.64
C GLU A 222 -57.06 -5.99 10.95
N ALA A 223 -55.83 -5.46 10.93
CA ALA A 223 -55.52 -4.21 10.25
C ALA A 223 -55.77 -4.30 8.74
N CYS A 224 -55.42 -5.42 8.11
CA CYS A 224 -55.66 -5.66 6.68
C CYS A 224 -57.15 -5.62 6.35
N SER A 225 -58.01 -6.21 7.19
CA SER A 225 -59.47 -6.21 6.99
C SER A 225 -60.12 -4.83 7.07
N ARG A 226 -59.46 -3.88 7.73
CA ARG A 226 -59.94 -2.50 7.94
C ARG A 226 -59.10 -1.46 7.18
N SER A 227 -58.18 -1.90 6.34
CA SER A 227 -57.19 -1.02 5.70
C SER A 227 -57.84 -0.03 4.76
N LEU A 228 -57.38 1.23 4.80
CA LEU A 228 -57.88 2.31 3.96
C LEU A 228 -57.02 2.56 2.70
N GLY A 229 -55.97 1.78 2.48
CA GLY A 229 -55.09 1.94 1.33
C GLY A 229 -55.78 1.61 0.00
N ALA A 230 -55.21 2.07 -1.12
CA ALA A 230 -55.70 1.79 -2.45
C ALA A 230 -55.37 0.34 -2.87
N ASP A 231 -56.17 -0.27 -3.73
CA ASP A 231 -55.82 -1.57 -4.31
C ASP A 231 -54.68 -1.44 -5.32
N LEU A 232 -53.81 -2.45 -5.40
CA LEU A 232 -52.78 -2.53 -6.44
C LEU A 232 -53.44 -2.84 -7.78
N ASN A 233 -53.00 -2.18 -8.85
CA ASN A 233 -53.47 -2.51 -10.19
C ASN A 233 -52.82 -3.81 -10.68
N GLU A 234 -53.36 -4.45 -11.72
CA GLU A 234 -52.79 -5.69 -12.28
C GLU A 234 -51.31 -5.56 -12.71
N VAL A 235 -50.89 -4.35 -13.13
CA VAL A 235 -49.50 -4.03 -13.48
C VAL A 235 -48.61 -3.90 -12.23
N ASP A 236 -49.18 -3.46 -11.11
CA ASP A 236 -48.47 -3.35 -9.82
C ASP A 236 -48.46 -4.70 -9.07
N GLU A 237 -49.38 -5.60 -9.39
CA GLU A 237 -49.44 -6.98 -8.87
C GLU A 237 -48.51 -7.95 -9.62
N SER A 238 -48.07 -7.61 -10.84
CA SER A 238 -47.18 -8.48 -11.62
C SER A 238 -45.76 -8.43 -11.07
N LYS A 239 -45.29 -9.59 -10.58
CA LYS A 239 -43.91 -9.85 -10.16
C LYS A 239 -42.89 -9.68 -11.28
#